data_AF-A0AAD9TKA5-F1
#
_entry.id   AF-A0AAD9TKA5-F1
#
_cell.length_a   1.000
_cell.length_b   1.000
_cell.length_c   1.000
_cell.angle_alpha   90.00
_cell.angle_beta   90.00
_cell.angle_gamma   90.00
#
_symmetry.space_group_name_H-M   'P 1'
#
loop_
_entity.id
_entity.type
_entity.pdbx_description
1 polymer ?
#
loop_
_entity_poly.entity_id
_entity_poly.type
_entity_poly.pdbx_seq_one_letter_code
_entity_poly.pdbx_strand_id
1 'polypeptide(L)'
;MKRFEEMDDCFVLDFNPYNDTVNLHNHQNNTHVDRDCDDDDIAENGPVVCRDYPHPRNLCYKFPFDTTLHSDHCEQCYCYVCDIDAPCKFWGVDECEEAHCNALEDNNASKEHTCYWRNQKNLIKQRNSDSVGPTDFDSLYCEME
;
A
#
# COMPACT_ATOMS: atom_id res chain seq x y z
N MET A 1 20.09 44.81 -0.46
CA MET A 1 20.95 43.73 0.07
C MET A 1 20.32 43.30 1.39
N LYS A 2 19.88 42.06 1.62
CA LYS A 2 20.44 40.78 1.19
C LYS A 2 19.35 39.84 0.67
N ARG A 3 19.71 39.14 -0.40
CA ARG A 3 19.05 38.00 -1.02
C ARG A 3 19.12 36.85 -0.01
N PHE A 4 18.01 36.20 0.31
CA PHE A 4 18.06 34.93 1.03
C PHE A 4 18.68 33.92 0.06
N GLU A 5 19.89 33.48 0.37
CA GLU A 5 20.58 32.42 -0.36
C GLU A 5 20.01 31.08 0.13
N GLU A 6 19.51 30.30 -0.82
CA GLU A 6 19.02 28.92 -0.66
C GLU A 6 20.16 28.05 -0.13
N MET A 7 20.05 27.56 1.10
CA MET A 7 20.92 26.53 1.64
C MET A 7 20.27 25.16 1.42
N ASP A 8 20.20 24.73 0.16
CA ASP A 8 20.00 23.33 -0.18
C ASP A 8 21.32 22.58 -0.01
N ASP A 9 21.68 22.32 1.24
CA ASP A 9 22.82 21.46 1.57
C ASP A 9 22.37 19.99 1.58
N CYS A 10 21.92 19.52 0.42
CA CYS A 10 21.72 18.10 0.17
C CYS A 10 23.09 17.45 -0.03
N PHE A 11 23.69 16.98 1.07
CA PHE A 11 24.91 16.17 1.04
C PHE A 11 24.63 14.84 0.34
N VAL A 12 25.23 14.65 -0.83
CA VAL A 12 25.32 13.34 -1.46
C VAL A 12 26.26 12.50 -0.60
N LEU A 13 25.75 11.42 -0.03
CA LEU A 13 26.58 10.45 0.66
C LEU A 13 27.42 9.70 -0.39
N ASP A 14 28.74 9.65 -0.21
CA ASP A 14 29.66 8.87 -1.06
C ASP A 14 29.48 7.34 -0.89
N PHE A 15 28.48 6.91 -0.12
CA PHE A 15 28.19 5.52 0.19
C PHE A 15 26.80 5.13 -0.30
N ASN A 16 26.71 4.06 -1.07
CA ASN A 16 25.44 3.45 -1.48
C ASN A 16 25.02 2.44 -0.38
N PRO A 17 23.97 2.71 0.42
CA PRO A 17 23.54 1.85 1.52
C PRO A 17 23.00 0.48 1.06
N TYR A 18 22.85 0.26 -0.25
CA TYR A 18 22.42 -1.00 -0.83
C TYR A 18 23.58 -1.81 -1.45
N ASN A 19 24.82 -1.31 -1.38
CA ASN A 19 25.98 -2.01 -1.93
C ASN A 19 26.53 -3.11 -1.01
N ASP A 20 26.11 -3.11 0.27
CA ASP A 20 26.34 -4.23 1.17
C ASP A 20 25.27 -5.29 0.87
N THR A 21 25.60 -6.15 -0.10
CA THR A 21 24.90 -7.42 -0.32
C THR A 21 24.95 -8.26 0.95
N VAL A 22 23.94 -8.08 1.81
CA VAL A 22 23.69 -8.95 2.95
C VAL A 22 23.33 -10.31 2.37
N ASN A 23 24.30 -11.23 2.36
CA ASN A 23 24.12 -12.61 1.95
C ASN A 23 23.22 -13.31 2.99
N LEU A 24 21.91 -13.12 2.87
CA LEU A 24 20.91 -13.79 3.70
C LEU A 24 20.59 -15.18 3.12
N HIS A 25 21.60 -15.99 2.84
CA HIS A 25 21.46 -17.40 2.46
C HIS A 25 22.68 -18.18 2.94
N ASN A 26 22.65 -18.57 4.23
CA ASN A 26 23.18 -19.84 4.73
C ASN A 26 23.07 -19.88 6.26
N HIS A 27 22.14 -20.68 6.78
CA HIS A 27 22.50 -21.73 7.74
C HIS A 27 21.28 -22.61 8.05
N GLN A 28 21.20 -23.76 7.39
CA GLN A 28 20.54 -24.92 7.96
C GLN A 28 21.53 -25.65 8.88
N ASN A 29 21.10 -25.79 10.14
CA ASN A 29 21.28 -26.93 11.06
C ASN A 29 22.56 -27.10 11.91
N ASN A 30 22.30 -27.06 13.23
CA ASN A 30 22.85 -27.85 14.34
C ASN A 30 24.30 -27.68 14.80
N THR A 31 24.47 -26.98 15.94
CA THR A 31 25.17 -27.53 17.13
C THR A 31 24.66 -26.87 18.42
N HIS A 32 24.26 -27.71 19.36
CA HIS A 32 23.85 -27.41 20.73
C HIS A 32 25.03 -26.92 21.58
N VAL A 33 24.97 -25.71 22.14
CA VAL A 33 25.70 -25.34 23.37
C VAL A 33 24.88 -24.29 24.12
N ASP A 34 24.45 -24.67 25.32
CA ASP A 34 23.72 -23.84 26.28
C ASP A 34 24.54 -22.62 26.72
N ARG A 35 23.89 -21.45 26.79
CA ARG A 35 24.19 -20.35 27.73
C ARG A 35 23.08 -19.30 27.72
N ASP A 36 22.44 -19.23 28.88
CA ASP A 36 21.59 -18.21 29.50
C ASP A 36 21.41 -16.84 28.81
N CYS A 37 20.15 -16.38 28.87
CA CYS A 37 19.65 -15.00 29.01
C CYS A 37 20.27 -13.93 28.08
N ASP A 38 19.54 -13.24 27.20
CA ASP A 38 18.19 -12.72 27.30
C ASP A 38 17.56 -12.73 25.91
N ASP A 39 16.38 -13.35 25.81
CA ASP A 39 15.43 -13.06 24.74
C ASP A 39 14.81 -11.70 25.09
N ASP A 40 15.51 -10.62 24.75
CA ASP A 40 14.91 -9.30 24.72
C ASP A 40 13.95 -9.27 23.53
N ASP A 41 12.76 -9.82 23.75
CA ASP A 41 11.54 -9.39 23.10
C ASP A 41 11.44 -7.87 23.30
N ILE A 42 11.99 -7.10 22.36
CA ILE A 42 11.72 -5.67 22.26
C ILE A 42 10.26 -5.56 21.84
N ALA A 43 9.38 -5.61 22.83
CA ALA A 43 8.01 -5.17 22.71
C ALA A 43 8.05 -3.66 22.46
N GLU A 44 8.16 -3.27 21.19
CA GLU A 44 7.88 -1.91 20.72
C GLU A 44 6.38 -1.63 20.94
N ASN A 45 6.00 -1.37 22.20
CA ASN A 45 4.67 -0.91 22.59
C ASN A 45 4.54 0.60 22.37
N GLY A 46 4.76 1.03 21.13
CA GLY A 46 4.32 2.32 20.60
C GLY A 46 3.22 2.08 19.56
N PRO A 47 2.32 3.03 19.29
CA PRO A 47 1.42 2.94 18.14
C PRO A 47 2.29 2.78 16.89
N VAL A 48 2.32 1.58 16.32
CA VAL A 48 3.02 1.32 15.06
C VAL A 48 2.17 1.96 13.98
N VAL A 49 2.54 3.19 13.60
CA VAL A 49 1.79 4.13 12.75
C VAL A 49 1.39 3.57 11.37
N CYS A 50 1.87 2.39 10.97
CA CYS A 50 1.51 1.80 9.68
C CYS A 50 0.57 0.59 9.79
N ARG A 51 0.38 0.00 10.98
CA ARG A 51 -0.46 -1.20 11.13
C ARG A 51 -1.96 -0.89 11.19
N ASP A 52 -2.29 0.22 11.82
CA ASP A 52 -3.68 0.57 12.18
C ASP A 52 -4.36 1.54 11.21
N TYR A 53 -3.68 1.95 10.14
CA TYR A 53 -4.25 2.84 9.12
C TYR A 53 -4.68 2.07 7.88
N PRO A 54 -5.73 2.55 7.17
CA PRO A 54 -6.14 2.00 5.89
C PRO A 54 -4.95 1.90 4.92
N HIS A 55 -4.64 0.68 4.47
CA HIS A 55 -3.51 0.42 3.58
C HIS A 55 -3.87 -0.54 2.43
N PRO A 56 -3.19 -0.41 1.27
CA PRO A 56 -3.30 -1.39 0.20
C PRO A 56 -2.63 -2.72 0.60
N ARG A 57 -2.98 -3.79 -0.13
CA ARG A 57 -2.57 -5.17 0.20
C ARG A 57 -1.06 -5.36 0.31
N ASN A 58 -0.30 -4.69 -0.54
CA ASN A 58 1.16 -4.79 -0.58
C ASN A 58 1.86 -4.15 0.63
N LEU A 59 1.16 -3.31 1.38
CA LEU A 59 1.66 -2.70 2.62
C LEU A 59 1.13 -3.38 3.88
N CYS A 60 0.41 -4.50 3.73
CA CYS A 60 -0.16 -5.21 4.87
C CYS A 60 0.92 -5.90 5.70
N TYR A 61 1.09 -5.46 6.95
CA TYR A 61 2.02 -6.09 7.88
C TYR A 61 1.52 -7.44 8.40
N LYS A 62 0.21 -7.60 8.61
CA LYS A 62 -0.39 -8.85 9.14
C LYS A 62 -0.30 -9.99 8.13
N PHE A 63 -0.36 -9.67 6.84
CA PHE A 63 -0.24 -10.61 5.74
C PHE A 63 0.85 -10.10 4.79
N PRO A 64 2.13 -10.42 5.01
CA PRO A 64 3.20 -9.91 4.14
C PRO A 64 3.01 -10.37 2.69
N PHE A 65 3.15 -9.44 1.73
CA PHE A 65 2.76 -9.66 0.33
C PHE A 65 3.47 -10.86 -0.31
N ASP A 66 4.78 -10.99 -0.12
CA ASP A 66 5.58 -12.02 -0.79
C ASP A 66 5.44 -13.44 -0.20
N THR A 67 4.82 -13.59 0.97
CA THR A 67 4.79 -14.87 1.71
C THR A 67 3.39 -15.40 1.98
N THR A 68 2.36 -14.58 1.77
CA THR A 68 0.96 -14.94 2.05
C THR A 68 0.14 -14.88 0.78
N LEU A 69 -1.04 -15.50 0.79
CA LEU A 69 -1.93 -15.42 -0.38
C LEU A 69 -2.38 -13.98 -0.56
N HIS A 70 -2.37 -13.48 -1.80
CA HIS A 70 -2.80 -12.10 -2.07
C HIS A 70 -4.30 -11.91 -1.80
N SER A 71 -5.09 -12.99 -1.79
CA SER A 71 -6.50 -12.98 -1.39
C SER A 71 -6.71 -12.69 0.10
N ASP A 72 -5.74 -13.02 0.97
CA ASP A 72 -5.81 -12.72 2.40
C ASP A 72 -5.79 -11.20 2.63
N HIS A 73 -6.49 -10.72 3.66
CA HIS A 73 -6.54 -9.30 4.00
C HIS A 73 -6.83 -9.08 5.49
N CYS A 74 -6.38 -7.95 6.04
CA CYS A 74 -6.72 -7.52 7.40
C CYS A 74 -7.91 -6.54 7.39
N GLU A 75 -8.34 -6.10 8.57
CA GLU A 75 -9.45 -5.16 8.76
C GLU A 75 -9.13 -3.74 8.25
N GLN A 76 -7.85 -3.39 8.15
CA GLN A 76 -7.38 -2.10 7.62
C GLN A 76 -6.97 -2.19 6.14
N CYS A 77 -7.11 -3.36 5.51
CA CYS A 77 -6.84 -3.46 4.08
C CYS A 77 -7.95 -2.78 3.28
N TYR A 78 -7.58 -2.02 2.26
CA TYR A 78 -8.54 -1.46 1.29
C TYR A 78 -8.11 -1.79 -0.14
N CYS A 79 -9.10 -1.81 -1.03
CA CYS A 79 -8.89 -1.94 -2.45
C CYS A 79 -8.44 -0.60 -3.05
N TYR A 80 -7.15 -0.49 -3.41
CA TYR A 80 -6.60 0.71 -4.04
C TYR A 80 -7.36 1.16 -5.30
N VAL A 81 -7.88 0.20 -6.05
CA VAL A 81 -8.54 0.40 -7.35
C VAL A 81 -9.97 0.92 -7.17
N CYS A 82 -10.71 0.37 -6.21
CA CYS A 82 -12.11 0.70 -5.94
C CYS A 82 -12.29 1.78 -4.87
N ASP A 83 -11.26 2.06 -4.07
CA ASP A 83 -11.28 3.00 -2.94
C ASP A 83 -12.32 2.62 -1.86
N ILE A 84 -12.42 1.32 -1.58
CA ILE A 84 -13.32 0.73 -0.57
C ILE A 84 -12.59 -0.32 0.26
N ASP A 85 -13.13 -0.66 1.43
CA ASP A 85 -12.60 -1.71 2.29
C ASP A 85 -12.46 -3.05 1.54
N ALA A 86 -11.37 -3.77 1.81
CA ALA A 86 -11.16 -5.09 1.24
C ALA A 86 -12.04 -6.13 1.94
N PRO A 87 -12.61 -7.10 1.21
CA PRO A 87 -12.42 -7.36 -0.21
C PRO A 87 -13.47 -6.64 -1.08
N CYS A 88 -13.04 -6.13 -2.24
CA CYS A 88 -13.96 -5.69 -3.29
C CYS A 88 -14.43 -6.89 -4.15
N LYS A 89 -15.38 -6.67 -5.07
CA LYS A 89 -15.89 -7.71 -5.99
C LYS A 89 -14.82 -8.40 -6.85
N PHE A 90 -13.73 -7.69 -7.17
CA PHE A 90 -12.62 -8.18 -8.00
C PHE A 90 -11.37 -8.50 -7.16
N TRP A 91 -11.54 -8.65 -5.84
CA TRP A 91 -10.47 -9.00 -4.93
C TRP A 91 -10.18 -10.49 -5.00
N GLY A 92 -8.89 -10.85 -4.99
CA GLY A 92 -8.46 -12.24 -4.84
C GLY A 92 -9.08 -13.20 -5.85
N VAL A 93 -9.41 -12.73 -7.06
CA VAL A 93 -9.93 -13.59 -8.13
C VAL A 93 -8.80 -14.56 -8.48
N ASP A 94 -8.97 -15.82 -8.09
CA ASP A 94 -7.94 -16.85 -8.03
C ASP A 94 -7.00 -16.83 -9.25
N GLU A 95 -5.70 -16.71 -8.98
CA GLU A 95 -4.60 -16.75 -9.96
C GLU A 95 -4.65 -15.68 -11.08
N CYS A 96 -5.50 -14.65 -10.96
CA CYS A 96 -5.53 -13.57 -11.91
C CYS A 96 -4.51 -12.49 -11.54
N GLU A 97 -3.55 -12.20 -12.43
CA GLU A 97 -2.64 -11.05 -12.26
C GLU A 97 -3.41 -9.72 -12.18
N GLU A 98 -4.60 -9.66 -12.79
CA GLU A 98 -5.53 -8.53 -12.76
C GLU A 98 -6.46 -8.51 -11.54
N ALA A 99 -6.26 -9.39 -10.55
CA ALA A 99 -6.98 -9.30 -9.29
C ALA A 99 -6.59 -8.01 -8.55
N HIS A 100 -7.58 -7.29 -8.01
CA HIS A 100 -7.35 -5.98 -7.38
C HIS A 100 -6.43 -6.02 -6.15
N CYS A 101 -6.22 -7.20 -5.56
CA CYS A 101 -5.26 -7.41 -4.47
C CYS A 101 -3.80 -7.27 -4.94
N ASN A 102 -3.53 -7.35 -6.24
CA ASN A 102 -2.19 -7.20 -6.83
C ASN A 102 -1.88 -5.75 -7.24
N ALA A 103 -2.79 -4.81 -6.95
CA ALA A 103 -2.61 -3.42 -7.32
C ALA A 103 -1.49 -2.81 -6.47
N LEU A 104 -0.36 -2.51 -7.12
CA LEU A 104 0.80 -1.88 -6.52
C LEU A 104 0.86 -0.41 -6.96
N GLU A 105 0.94 0.50 -6.00
CA GLU A 105 1.21 1.93 -6.24
C GLU A 105 2.70 2.28 -6.10
N ASP A 106 3.52 1.32 -5.67
CA ASP A 106 4.90 1.57 -5.26
C ASP A 106 5.87 1.82 -6.42
N ASN A 107 7.00 2.45 -6.08
CA ASN A 107 8.06 2.83 -7.01
C ASN A 107 8.84 1.62 -7.56
N ASN A 108 8.66 0.45 -6.94
CA ASN A 108 9.35 -0.79 -7.26
C ASN A 108 8.55 -1.64 -8.28
N ALA A 109 7.25 -1.40 -8.42
CA ALA A 109 6.47 -1.98 -9.50
C ALA A 109 6.91 -1.41 -10.87
N SER A 110 6.73 -2.22 -11.92
CA SER A 110 7.06 -1.77 -13.27
C SER A 110 6.21 -0.54 -13.63
N LYS A 111 6.77 0.34 -14.47
CA LYS A 111 6.03 1.52 -14.99
C LYS A 111 4.73 1.11 -15.68
N GLU A 112 4.71 -0.07 -16.32
CA GLU A 112 3.53 -0.61 -16.99
C GLU A 112 2.47 -1.04 -15.98
N HIS A 113 2.87 -1.75 -14.92
CA HIS A 113 1.97 -2.17 -13.83
C HIS A 113 1.31 -0.98 -13.14
N THR A 114 2.11 0.01 -12.74
CA THR A 114 1.60 1.23 -12.10
C THR A 114 0.68 2.05 -13.02
N CYS A 115 0.98 2.11 -14.33
CA CYS A 115 0.09 2.75 -15.30
C CYS A 115 -1.25 2.01 -15.46
N TYR A 116 -1.22 0.67 -15.53
CA TYR A 116 -2.42 -0.15 -15.64
C TYR A 116 -3.40 0.13 -14.50
N TRP A 117 -2.94 0.03 -13.25
CA TRP A 117 -3.80 0.22 -12.08
C TRP A 117 -4.29 1.66 -11.92
N ARG A 118 -3.45 2.65 -12.25
CA ARG A 118 -3.87 4.06 -12.27
C ARG A 118 -5.02 4.27 -13.27
N ASN A 119 -4.95 3.65 -14.45
CA ASN A 119 -6.02 3.73 -15.44
C ASN A 119 -7.29 3.03 -14.96
N GLN A 120 -7.20 1.82 -14.40
CA GLN A 120 -8.36 1.11 -13.82
C GLN A 120 -9.06 1.95 -12.74
N LYS A 121 -8.31 2.54 -11.81
CA LYS A 121 -8.84 3.43 -10.77
C LYS A 121 -9.57 4.64 -11.37
N ASN A 122 -8.99 5.28 -12.38
CA ASN A 122 -9.62 6.42 -13.06
C ASN A 122 -10.91 6.03 -13.78
N LEU A 123 -10.95 4.86 -14.44
CA LEU A 123 -12.15 4.36 -15.11
C LEU A 123 -13.28 4.10 -14.11
N ILE A 124 -12.98 3.54 -12.93
CA ILE A 124 -13.97 3.32 -11.89
C ILE A 124 -14.48 4.65 -11.34
N LYS A 125 -13.59 5.62 -11.11
CA LYS A 125 -13.99 6.98 -10.67
C LYS A 125 -14.93 7.65 -11.67
N GLN A 126 -14.63 7.56 -12.97
CA GLN A 126 -15.50 8.09 -14.04
C GLN A 126 -16.86 7.38 -14.07
N ARG A 127 -16.88 6.04 -14.01
CA ARG A 127 -18.14 5.28 -13.95
C ARG A 127 -19.00 5.67 -12.74
N ASN A 128 -18.37 5.85 -11.59
CA ASN A 128 -19.07 6.27 -10.38
C ASN A 128 -19.62 7.69 -10.51
N SER A 129 -18.89 8.63 -11.14
CA SER A 129 -19.40 9.98 -11.41
C SER A 129 -20.54 9.99 -12.44
N ASP A 130 -20.50 9.12 -13.45
CA ASP A 130 -21.55 9.03 -14.47
C ASP A 130 -22.82 8.35 -13.94
N SER A 131 -22.68 7.49 -12.91
CA SER A 131 -23.81 6.86 -12.22
C SER A 131 -24.51 7.77 -11.23
N VAL A 132 -23.89 8.89 -10.84
CA VAL A 132 -24.55 10.02 -10.19
C VAL A 132 -25.02 10.97 -11.29
N GLY A 133 -25.99 10.52 -12.09
CA GLY A 133 -26.84 11.45 -12.83
C GLY A 133 -27.46 12.44 -11.84
N PRO A 134 -27.77 13.68 -12.25
CA PRO A 134 -28.33 14.68 -11.35
C PRO A 134 -29.57 14.10 -10.68
N THR A 135 -29.49 13.85 -9.38
CA THR A 135 -30.70 13.62 -8.59
C THR A 135 -31.41 14.96 -8.53
N ASP A 136 -32.33 15.17 -9.46
CA ASP A 136 -33.39 16.16 -9.37
C ASP A 136 -34.11 15.98 -8.03
N PHE A 137 -33.68 16.73 -7.03
CA PHE A 137 -34.46 17.01 -5.84
C PHE A 137 -34.00 18.32 -5.21
N ASP A 138 -34.41 19.43 -5.81
CA ASP A 138 -35.28 20.34 -5.08
C ASP A 138 -36.12 21.18 -6.05
N SER A 139 -37.36 20.73 -6.17
CA SER A 139 -38.49 21.51 -6.64
C SER A 139 -38.71 22.68 -5.67
N LEU A 140 -38.37 23.89 -6.09
CA LEU A 140 -38.83 25.14 -5.46
C LEU A 140 -38.98 26.21 -6.55
N TYR A 141 -40.04 26.10 -7.35
CA TYR A 141 -41.16 27.04 -7.27
C TYR A 141 -42.24 26.61 -8.27
N CYS A 142 -43.45 26.39 -7.75
CA CYS A 142 -44.65 26.27 -8.56
C CYS A 142 -44.83 27.52 -9.43
N GLU A 143 -44.98 27.31 -10.73
CA GLU A 143 -45.75 28.23 -11.57
C GLU A 143 -47.22 28.13 -11.13
N MET A 144 -47.76 29.23 -10.61
CA MET A 144 -49.18 29.53 -10.67
C MET A 144 -49.32 30.99 -11.12
N GLU A 145 -50.25 31.17 -12.06
CA GLU A 145 -50.64 32.38 -12.78
C GLU A 145 -50.90 33.62 -11.89
#